data_AF-A0A484TX32-F1
#
_entry.id   AF-A0A484TX32-F1
#
_cell.length_a   1.000
_cell.length_b   1.000
_cell.length_c   1.000
_cell.angle_alpha   90.00
_cell.angle_beta   90.00
_cell.angle_gamma   90.00
#
_symmetry.space_group_name_H-M   'P 1'
#
loop_
_entity.id
_entity.type
_entity.pdbx_description
1 polymer ?
#
loop_
_entity_poly.entity_id
_entity_poly.type
_entity_poly.pdbx_seq_one_letter_code
_entity_poly.pdbx_strand_id
1 'polypeptide(L)'
;MGSSSTPQPAIASSSAAPPPPPPVVASAPSSSQHLGLLKGRAAKGAQPNRPLGKPLPVAESAGTSKPPVFARANLARAKFWAKDSPIYAKIMTALNEPRIEASFAATLEVNLDNIRKNYRKGADKLGAHVEAAAVIKADAYGLGATTVAKALMQEGCRTFFVARTTEAIKLRSELRDEDHPLAATVKIHVLDGLLAHVEPRVLVEYDISPVLNSPAQAKRWSDHAANSPTGKLPCILQFDTGMNRAGMTEAEAETMIAQLRGTAGPDAAGSLEQERYAGLEVTHIMTHLAKAGEAAPRPGEGNDATRQAGETSQAQLARFETLCQHFPQAKHSIGASSTVFLEPAFHKDMVRMGGTFHGQAPFEADTNPLLPTITLVTSLSKIHQLKAGEGTGYGLRFTAHQDMPVATIPLGYADGLPRRAHGNAPADAGQPEAFVLVEGRYRAPFVGATSMDMSTIDLSAVPKAFHHEGARVTVIGPHEAGGQGITPDHFGDSEGTNASELQTKITSRVRKTYTDQA
;
A
#
# COMPACT_ATOMS: atom_id res chain seq x y z
N MET A 1 -84.44 23.00 17.86
CA MET A 1 -83.13 23.48 18.37
C MET A 1 -82.12 22.42 17.94
N GLY A 2 -81.49 22.57 16.77
CA GLY A 2 -80.21 23.26 16.59
C GLY A 2 -79.08 22.27 16.88
N SER A 3 -78.09 21.97 16.03
CA SER A 3 -77.66 22.51 14.74
C SER A 3 -76.65 21.53 14.15
N SER A 4 -76.77 21.25 12.86
CA SER A 4 -75.78 20.57 12.03
C SER A 4 -74.57 21.47 11.77
N SER A 5 -73.35 20.93 11.79
CA SER A 5 -72.22 21.55 11.07
C SER A 5 -71.27 20.49 10.53
N THR A 6 -71.27 20.41 9.21
CA THR A 6 -70.26 19.87 8.30
C THR A 6 -68.92 20.61 8.47
N PRO A 7 -67.77 19.94 8.28
CA PRO A 7 -66.52 20.64 8.01
C PRO A 7 -66.40 20.92 6.50
N GLN A 8 -66.28 22.21 6.14
CA GLN A 8 -65.81 22.66 4.83
C GLN A 8 -64.28 22.49 4.69
N PRO A 9 -63.75 22.39 3.45
CA PRO A 9 -62.33 22.23 3.17
C PRO A 9 -61.61 23.59 3.12
N ALA A 10 -60.37 23.64 3.61
CA ALA A 10 -59.51 24.83 3.50
C ALA A 10 -58.21 24.52 2.76
N ILE A 11 -58.20 24.93 1.49
CA ILE A 11 -57.21 25.77 0.79
C ILE A 11 -55.74 25.32 0.83
N ALA A 12 -55.23 25.06 -0.38
CA ALA A 12 -53.85 24.88 -0.75
C ALA A 12 -52.97 26.10 -0.42
N SER A 13 -51.75 25.84 0.06
CA SER A 13 -50.61 26.74 -0.14
C SER A 13 -49.43 25.93 -0.70
N SER A 14 -49.24 26.03 -2.01
CA SER A 14 -48.03 25.60 -2.70
C SER A 14 -46.93 26.63 -2.43
N SER A 15 -45.95 26.26 -1.61
CA SER A 15 -44.69 26.98 -1.49
C SER A 15 -43.66 26.21 -2.32
N ALA A 16 -43.36 26.73 -3.51
CA ALA A 16 -42.36 26.20 -4.41
C ALA A 16 -40.96 26.48 -3.85
N ALA A 17 -40.10 25.46 -3.84
CA ALA A 17 -38.69 25.60 -3.54
C ALA A 17 -38.01 26.54 -4.57
N PRO A 18 -37.10 27.45 -4.15
CA PRO A 18 -36.37 28.30 -5.08
C PRO A 18 -35.38 27.46 -5.93
N PRO A 19 -35.14 27.82 -7.19
CA PRO A 19 -34.19 27.12 -8.05
C PRO A 19 -32.74 27.29 -7.56
N PRO A 20 -31.85 26.33 -7.84
CA PRO A 20 -30.45 26.41 -7.44
C PRO A 20 -29.73 27.55 -8.19
N PRO A 21 -28.71 28.18 -7.58
CA PRO A 21 -27.92 29.22 -8.23
C PRO A 21 -27.10 28.65 -9.40
N PRO A 22 -26.84 29.45 -10.45
CA PRO A 22 -26.04 29.02 -11.60
C PRO A 22 -24.56 28.77 -11.22
N PRO A 23 -23.85 27.92 -11.97
CA PRO A 23 -22.47 27.56 -11.67
C PRO A 23 -21.53 28.76 -11.80
N VAL A 24 -20.73 28.99 -10.76
CA VAL A 24 -19.67 30.01 -10.74
C VAL A 24 -18.51 29.51 -11.61
N VAL A 25 -18.32 30.15 -12.76
CA VAL A 25 -17.12 30.02 -13.59
C VAL A 25 -15.99 30.75 -12.87
N ALA A 26 -15.02 29.99 -12.34
CA ALA A 26 -13.79 30.56 -11.80
C ALA A 26 -12.94 31.13 -12.94
N SER A 27 -12.97 32.45 -13.09
CA SER A 27 -12.06 33.23 -13.89
C SER A 27 -10.66 33.22 -13.26
N ALA A 28 -9.65 32.89 -14.07
CA ALA A 28 -8.24 32.98 -13.69
C ALA A 28 -7.85 34.44 -13.39
N PRO A 29 -7.12 34.74 -12.29
CA PRO A 29 -6.66 36.09 -12.05
C PRO A 29 -5.41 36.40 -12.88
N SER A 30 -5.58 37.28 -13.87
CA SER A 30 -4.49 38.06 -14.43
C SER A 30 -4.00 39.06 -13.37
N SER A 31 -2.74 38.94 -12.94
CA SER A 31 -2.08 40.01 -12.20
C SER A 31 -0.93 40.54 -13.03
N SER A 32 -1.09 41.79 -13.45
CA SER A 32 0.01 42.65 -13.85
C SER A 32 -0.05 43.90 -12.96
N GLN A 33 1.13 44.47 -12.72
CA GLN A 33 1.40 45.80 -12.15
C GLN A 33 1.55 45.89 -10.63
N HIS A 34 2.81 45.73 -10.18
CA HIS A 34 3.56 46.85 -9.60
C HIS A 34 5.06 46.50 -9.55
N LEU A 35 5.83 47.04 -10.50
CA LEU A 35 7.29 47.08 -10.43
C LEU A 35 7.71 48.54 -10.30
N GLY A 36 8.26 48.89 -9.13
CA GLY A 36 8.95 50.14 -8.89
C GLY A 36 10.33 50.13 -9.56
N LEU A 37 10.58 51.21 -10.29
CA LEU A 37 11.83 51.67 -10.89
C LEU A 37 13.12 51.23 -10.18
N LEU A 38 14.09 50.71 -10.96
CA LEU A 38 15.49 51.16 -10.92
C LEU A 38 16.18 50.85 -12.27
N LYS A 39 16.94 51.85 -12.73
CA LYS A 39 17.41 52.06 -14.11
C LYS A 39 18.56 51.11 -14.51
N GLY A 40 18.45 50.55 -15.72
CA GLY A 40 19.47 50.64 -16.77
C GLY A 40 20.70 49.70 -16.74
N ARG A 41 20.74 48.75 -17.68
CA ARG A 41 21.72 48.70 -18.79
C ARG A 41 21.43 47.52 -19.72
N ALA A 42 21.56 47.78 -21.02
CA ALA A 42 21.19 46.91 -22.14
C ALA A 42 22.25 45.84 -22.47
N ALA A 43 21.81 44.69 -23.01
CA ALA A 43 22.55 43.93 -24.04
C ALA A 43 21.65 42.89 -24.76
N LYS A 44 21.23 43.27 -25.97
CA LYS A 44 21.00 42.50 -27.22
C LYS A 44 20.78 40.97 -27.20
N GLY A 45 19.66 40.57 -27.82
CA GLY A 45 19.69 39.66 -28.98
C GLY A 45 19.08 38.27 -28.79
N ALA A 46 17.80 38.12 -29.15
CA ALA A 46 17.14 36.83 -29.37
C ALA A 46 16.95 36.59 -30.89
N GLN A 47 17.15 35.35 -31.35
CA GLN A 47 16.47 34.79 -32.53
C GLN A 47 16.11 33.32 -32.29
N PRO A 48 14.90 32.87 -32.65
CA PRO A 48 14.47 31.48 -32.59
C PRO A 48 14.46 30.76 -33.97
N ASN A 49 14.37 29.42 -33.90
CA ASN A 49 13.98 28.44 -34.94
C ASN A 49 15.01 27.98 -36.00
N ARG A 50 15.43 26.71 -35.88
CA ARG A 50 15.82 25.84 -37.01
C ARG A 50 15.33 24.40 -36.78
N PRO A 51 14.78 23.70 -37.80
CA PRO A 51 14.19 22.37 -37.66
C PRO A 51 15.24 21.24 -37.63
N LEU A 52 14.91 20.14 -36.94
CA LEU A 52 15.73 18.93 -36.80
C LEU A 52 15.92 18.20 -38.15
N GLY A 53 17.18 18.00 -38.55
CA GLY A 53 17.57 17.25 -39.75
C GLY A 53 17.59 15.72 -39.54
N LYS A 54 17.44 14.99 -40.65
CA LYS A 54 17.33 13.52 -40.78
C LYS A 54 18.50 12.73 -40.15
N PRO A 55 18.29 11.46 -39.72
CA PRO A 55 19.37 10.62 -39.20
C PRO A 55 20.26 10.05 -40.32
N LEU A 56 21.57 9.97 -40.05
CA LEU A 56 22.59 9.35 -40.90
C LEU A 56 22.72 7.83 -40.61
N PRO A 57 23.17 7.02 -41.59
CA PRO A 57 23.14 5.56 -41.51
C PRO A 57 24.27 4.97 -40.67
N VAL A 58 23.99 3.80 -40.09
CA VAL A 58 24.91 2.99 -39.28
C VAL A 58 25.87 2.23 -40.19
N ALA A 59 27.18 2.39 -39.96
CA ALA A 59 28.21 1.53 -40.52
C ALA A 59 28.77 0.63 -39.40
N GLU A 60 28.74 -0.68 -39.63
CA GLU A 60 29.47 -1.67 -38.83
C GLU A 60 30.98 -1.54 -39.06
N SER A 61 31.77 -1.55 -37.99
CA SER A 61 33.14 -2.08 -38.05
C SER A 61 33.55 -2.68 -36.71
N ALA A 62 34.05 -3.91 -36.78
CA ALA A 62 34.69 -4.62 -35.69
C ALA A 62 36.08 -4.00 -35.40
N GLY A 63 36.42 -3.84 -34.13
CA GLY A 63 37.74 -3.35 -33.74
C GLY A 63 37.91 -3.21 -32.23
N THR A 64 38.76 -4.05 -31.67
CA THR A 64 39.19 -4.08 -30.27
C THR A 64 39.56 -2.68 -29.73
N SER A 65 38.85 -2.20 -28.71
CA SER A 65 39.33 -1.08 -27.88
C SER A 65 38.97 -1.35 -26.42
N LYS A 66 39.97 -1.17 -25.53
CA LYS A 66 39.78 -1.20 -24.08
C LYS A 66 38.63 -0.25 -23.71
N PRO A 67 37.77 -0.61 -22.74
CA PRO A 67 36.62 0.21 -22.43
C PRO A 67 37.08 1.62 -22.01
N PRO A 68 36.39 2.68 -22.46
CA PRO A 68 36.76 4.05 -22.16
C PRO A 68 36.79 4.27 -20.65
N VAL A 69 37.66 5.17 -20.19
CA VAL A 69 37.97 5.46 -18.77
C VAL A 69 36.71 5.74 -17.93
N PHE A 70 35.60 6.14 -18.56
CA PHE A 70 34.29 6.33 -17.92
C PHE A 70 33.57 5.03 -17.53
N ALA A 71 33.80 3.91 -18.20
CA ALA A 71 33.22 2.61 -17.82
C ALA A 71 33.89 2.02 -16.56
N ARG A 72 35.18 2.32 -16.32
CA ARG A 72 35.90 1.90 -15.10
C ARG A 72 35.44 2.65 -13.85
N ALA A 73 35.10 3.93 -13.96
CA ALA A 73 34.61 4.71 -12.84
C ALA A 73 33.23 4.23 -12.33
N ASN A 74 32.35 3.78 -13.24
CA ASN A 74 31.06 3.20 -12.88
C ASN A 74 31.18 1.78 -12.32
N LEU A 75 32.13 0.96 -12.80
CA LEU A 75 32.40 -0.37 -12.23
C LEU A 75 33.00 -0.28 -10.81
N ALA A 76 33.83 0.73 -10.55
CA ALA A 76 34.38 0.99 -9.22
C ALA A 76 33.33 1.54 -8.24
N ARG A 77 32.41 2.39 -8.70
CA ARG A 77 31.25 2.85 -7.90
C ARG A 77 30.22 1.74 -7.63
N ALA A 78 29.97 0.87 -8.61
CA ALA A 78 29.12 -0.30 -8.43
C ALA A 78 29.74 -1.30 -7.43
N LYS A 79 31.06 -1.50 -7.47
CA LYS A 79 31.80 -2.26 -6.45
C LYS A 79 31.86 -1.57 -5.08
N PHE A 80 31.71 -0.25 -5.01
CA PHE A 80 31.72 0.48 -3.74
C PHE A 80 30.51 0.14 -2.86
N TRP A 81 29.35 -0.09 -3.49
CA TRP A 81 28.07 -0.43 -2.86
C TRP A 81 27.67 -1.90 -3.01
N ALA A 82 28.52 -2.74 -3.62
CA ALA A 82 28.33 -4.18 -3.59
C ALA A 82 28.34 -4.64 -2.13
N LYS A 83 27.39 -5.50 -1.72
CA LYS A 83 27.28 -5.98 -0.33
C LYS A 83 28.58 -6.62 0.19
N ASP A 84 29.35 -7.19 -0.73
CA ASP A 84 30.62 -7.89 -0.55
C ASP A 84 31.85 -6.94 -0.65
N SER A 85 31.62 -5.63 -0.75
CA SER A 85 32.67 -4.61 -0.66
C SER A 85 33.18 -4.47 0.78
N PRO A 86 34.50 -4.49 1.01
CA PRO A 86 35.08 -4.19 2.33
C PRO A 86 34.67 -2.80 2.86
N ILE A 87 34.34 -1.85 1.97
CA ILE A 87 33.90 -0.51 2.36
C ILE A 87 32.42 -0.53 2.76
N TYR A 88 31.57 -1.22 2.01
CA TYR A 88 30.17 -1.42 2.40
C TYR A 88 30.08 -2.14 3.74
N ALA A 89 30.85 -3.22 3.92
CA ALA A 89 30.96 -3.94 5.18
C ALA A 89 31.42 -3.03 6.33
N LYS A 90 32.42 -2.17 6.11
CA LYS A 90 32.85 -1.18 7.12
C LYS A 90 31.77 -0.14 7.45
N ILE A 91 31.05 0.39 6.45
CA ILE A 91 29.96 1.34 6.66
C ILE A 91 28.83 0.68 7.42
N MET A 92 28.40 -0.52 7.02
CA MET A 92 27.35 -1.26 7.72
C MET A 92 27.80 -1.65 9.14
N THR A 93 29.07 -2.03 9.33
CA THR A 93 29.63 -2.29 10.68
C THR A 93 29.60 -1.04 11.55
N ALA A 94 29.96 0.12 11.01
CA ALA A 94 29.87 1.39 11.73
C ALA A 94 28.41 1.76 12.04
N LEU A 95 27.49 1.60 11.08
CA LEU A 95 26.06 1.88 11.31
C LEU A 95 25.43 0.93 12.34
N ASN A 96 25.96 -0.28 12.49
CA ASN A 96 25.56 -1.26 13.50
C ASN A 96 26.35 -1.13 14.82
N GLU A 97 27.20 -0.11 14.97
CA GLU A 97 27.88 0.14 16.24
C GLU A 97 26.83 0.59 17.27
N PRO A 98 26.78 0.01 18.50
CA PRO A 98 25.72 0.30 19.49
C PRO A 98 25.50 1.80 19.78
N ARG A 99 26.54 2.62 19.65
CA ARG A 99 26.48 4.07 19.85
C ARG A 99 25.80 4.80 18.69
N ILE A 100 25.98 4.33 17.46
CA ILE A 100 25.30 4.86 16.26
C ILE A 100 23.87 4.33 16.21
N GLU A 101 23.66 3.09 16.60
CA GLU A 101 22.36 2.49 16.81
C GLU A 101 21.48 3.27 17.83
N ALA A 102 22.09 3.80 18.89
CA ALA A 102 21.43 4.67 19.86
C ALA A 102 21.14 6.09 19.34
N SER A 103 21.70 6.47 18.18
CA SER A 103 21.51 7.82 17.60
C SER A 103 20.24 7.97 16.76
N PHE A 104 19.52 6.88 16.49
CA PHE A 104 18.25 6.93 15.77
C PHE A 104 17.19 7.66 16.60
N ALA A 105 16.55 8.64 15.97
CA ALA A 105 15.48 9.43 16.60
C ALA A 105 14.20 8.62 16.86
N ALA A 106 13.98 7.54 16.12
CA ALA A 106 12.83 6.66 16.28
C ALA A 106 13.16 5.22 15.88
N THR A 107 12.44 4.28 16.51
CA THR A 107 12.54 2.84 16.26
C THR A 107 11.16 2.26 15.98
N LEU A 108 11.06 1.50 14.89
CA LEU A 108 9.94 0.63 14.54
C LEU A 108 10.32 -0.81 14.90
N GLU A 109 9.69 -1.35 15.93
CA GLU A 109 9.73 -2.77 16.24
C GLU A 109 8.65 -3.51 15.44
N VAL A 110 9.03 -4.61 14.80
CA VAL A 110 8.14 -5.53 14.08
C VAL A 110 8.09 -6.86 14.82
N ASN A 111 6.90 -7.23 15.29
CA ASN A 111 6.66 -8.45 16.04
C ASN A 111 6.29 -9.61 15.09
N LEU A 112 7.28 -10.47 14.81
CA LEU A 112 7.13 -11.60 13.89
C LEU A 112 6.18 -12.68 14.44
N ASP A 113 6.11 -12.87 15.77
CA ASP A 113 5.20 -13.84 16.38
C ASP A 113 3.75 -13.44 16.16
N ASN A 114 3.42 -12.16 16.31
CA ASN A 114 2.08 -11.65 16.07
C ASN A 114 1.73 -11.70 14.59
N ILE A 115 2.69 -11.48 13.69
CA ILE A 115 2.51 -11.71 12.26
C ILE A 115 2.15 -13.18 11.99
N ARG A 116 2.91 -14.12 12.56
CA ARG A 116 2.66 -15.57 12.44
C ARG A 116 1.32 -15.99 13.04
N LYS A 117 0.97 -15.50 14.24
CA LYS A 117 -0.32 -15.75 14.91
C LYS A 117 -1.50 -15.21 14.10
N ASN A 118 -1.37 -14.01 13.52
CA ASN A 118 -2.40 -13.44 12.67
C ASN A 118 -2.55 -14.20 11.36
N TYR A 119 -1.44 -14.65 10.76
CA TYR A 119 -1.47 -15.53 9.60
C TYR A 119 -2.19 -16.85 9.91
N ARG A 120 -1.85 -17.53 11.02
CA ARG A 120 -2.54 -18.74 11.49
C ARG A 120 -4.03 -18.50 11.71
N LYS A 121 -4.39 -17.43 12.45
CA LYS A 121 -5.79 -17.05 12.66
C LYS A 121 -6.55 -16.86 11.35
N GLY A 122 -5.90 -16.24 10.35
CA GLY A 122 -6.48 -16.10 9.02
C GLY A 122 -6.66 -17.45 8.34
N ALA A 123 -5.60 -18.26 8.29
CA ALA A 123 -5.62 -19.59 7.69
C ALA A 123 -6.65 -20.53 8.34
N ASP A 124 -6.81 -20.51 9.66
CA ASP A 124 -7.77 -21.33 10.41
C ASP A 124 -9.23 -20.96 10.10
N LYS A 125 -9.49 -19.71 9.68
CA LYS A 125 -10.81 -19.28 9.19
C LYS A 125 -11.08 -19.71 7.76
N LEU A 126 -10.03 -20.05 7.01
CA LEU A 126 -10.18 -20.63 5.69
C LEU A 126 -10.47 -22.14 5.84
N GLY A 127 -11.21 -22.72 4.90
CA GLY A 127 -11.39 -24.17 4.89
C GLY A 127 -10.07 -24.89 4.62
N ALA A 128 -9.90 -26.13 5.09
CA ALA A 128 -8.65 -26.89 4.96
C ALA A 128 -8.14 -27.08 3.52
N HIS A 129 -9.01 -26.90 2.52
CA HIS A 129 -8.68 -26.99 1.10
C HIS A 129 -8.29 -25.65 0.46
N VAL A 130 -8.47 -24.55 1.18
CA VAL A 130 -8.21 -23.19 0.70
C VAL A 130 -6.77 -22.81 0.99
N GLU A 131 -6.05 -22.41 -0.04
CA GLU A 131 -4.68 -21.95 0.08
C GLU A 131 -4.62 -20.55 0.70
N ALA A 132 -3.89 -20.43 1.81
CA ALA A 132 -3.55 -19.18 2.46
C ALA A 132 -2.31 -18.56 1.80
N ALA A 133 -2.48 -17.66 0.83
CA ALA A 133 -1.37 -16.99 0.16
C ALA A 133 -1.06 -15.63 0.81
N ALA A 134 0.20 -15.18 0.71
CA ALA A 134 0.66 -13.95 1.34
C ALA A 134 1.00 -12.84 0.34
N VAL A 135 0.40 -11.67 0.51
CA VAL A 135 0.67 -10.45 -0.26
C VAL A 135 1.65 -9.58 0.51
N ILE A 136 2.89 -9.52 0.04
CA ILE A 136 4.02 -8.83 0.70
C ILE A 136 4.64 -7.74 -0.19
N LYS A 137 3.83 -7.15 -1.07
CA LYS A 137 4.18 -5.97 -1.88
C LYS A 137 4.62 -4.78 -1.03
N ALA A 138 5.31 -3.81 -1.63
CA ALA A 138 5.82 -2.62 -0.95
C ALA A 138 6.65 -2.96 0.30
N ASP A 139 7.58 -3.90 0.16
CA ASP A 139 8.44 -4.40 1.26
C ASP A 139 7.64 -4.97 2.45
N ALA A 140 6.64 -5.81 2.21
CA ALA A 140 5.64 -6.24 3.20
C ALA A 140 5.04 -5.04 3.96
N TYR A 141 4.43 -4.13 3.20
CA TYR A 141 3.80 -2.92 3.75
C TYR A 141 4.78 -2.07 4.58
N GLY A 142 6.05 -2.04 4.17
CA GLY A 142 7.12 -1.33 4.87
C GLY A 142 7.77 -2.10 6.02
N LEU A 143 7.40 -3.36 6.28
CA LEU A 143 7.91 -4.16 7.40
C LEU A 143 9.10 -5.06 7.07
N GLY A 144 9.53 -5.15 5.81
CA GLY A 144 10.62 -6.01 5.34
C GLY A 144 10.12 -7.32 4.74
N ALA A 145 10.00 -7.35 3.40
CA ALA A 145 9.38 -8.46 2.68
C ALA A 145 10.03 -9.81 2.94
N THR A 146 11.36 -9.88 2.91
CA THR A 146 12.12 -11.14 3.06
C THR A 146 12.02 -11.69 4.47
N THR A 147 12.13 -10.83 5.49
CA THR A 147 11.99 -11.24 6.90
C THR A 147 10.58 -11.76 7.18
N VAL A 148 9.56 -11.04 6.72
CA VAL A 148 8.16 -11.46 6.85
C VAL A 148 7.89 -12.76 6.07
N ALA A 149 8.40 -12.89 4.84
CA ALA A 149 8.24 -14.10 4.05
C ALA A 149 8.77 -15.35 4.78
N LYS A 150 9.97 -15.28 5.37
CA LYS A 150 10.56 -16.37 6.14
C LYS A 150 9.72 -16.74 7.37
N ALA A 151 9.23 -15.74 8.12
CA ALA A 151 8.35 -15.97 9.25
C ALA A 151 7.06 -16.69 8.82
N LEU A 152 6.46 -16.30 7.70
CA LEU A 152 5.26 -16.96 7.17
C LEU A 152 5.54 -18.36 6.60
N MET A 153 6.74 -18.60 6.07
CA MET A 153 7.14 -19.93 5.59
C MET A 153 7.19 -20.96 6.72
N GLN A 154 7.53 -20.55 7.94
CA GLN A 154 7.48 -21.41 9.13
C GLN A 154 6.05 -21.84 9.46
N GLU A 155 5.05 -21.03 9.11
CA GLU A 155 3.62 -21.31 9.28
C GLU A 155 3.00 -22.02 8.05
N GLY A 156 3.83 -22.52 7.14
CA GLY A 156 3.38 -23.27 5.96
C GLY A 156 3.02 -22.42 4.74
N CYS A 157 3.20 -21.09 4.76
CA CYS A 157 2.98 -20.26 3.57
C CYS A 157 3.98 -20.61 2.46
N ARG A 158 3.49 -20.88 1.25
CA ARG A 158 4.32 -21.21 0.07
C ARG A 158 4.08 -20.33 -1.14
N THR A 159 3.03 -19.51 -1.13
CA THR A 159 2.67 -18.68 -2.27
C THR A 159 2.68 -17.23 -1.87
N PHE A 160 3.53 -16.44 -2.54
CA PHE A 160 3.70 -15.01 -2.27
C PHE A 160 3.31 -14.17 -3.48
N PHE A 161 2.68 -13.04 -3.20
CA PHE A 161 2.32 -12.03 -4.18
C PHE A 161 3.05 -10.72 -3.86
N VAL A 162 3.67 -10.15 -4.87
CA VAL A 162 4.29 -8.81 -4.83
C VAL A 162 3.74 -7.96 -5.96
N ALA A 163 3.92 -6.63 -5.89
CA ALA A 163 3.37 -5.74 -6.90
C ALA A 163 4.24 -5.72 -8.16
N ARG A 164 5.55 -5.55 -7.97
CA ARG A 164 6.50 -5.24 -9.06
C ARG A 164 7.47 -6.38 -9.34
N THR A 165 7.92 -6.49 -10.59
CA THR A 165 8.97 -7.44 -10.99
C THR A 165 10.24 -7.30 -10.16
N THR A 166 10.63 -6.06 -9.82
CA THR A 166 11.82 -5.80 -8.98
C THR A 166 11.67 -6.33 -7.56
N GLU A 167 10.47 -6.26 -6.97
CA GLU A 167 10.17 -6.86 -5.66
C GLU A 167 10.26 -8.39 -5.73
N ALA A 168 9.74 -8.99 -6.80
CA ALA A 168 9.75 -10.44 -6.99
C ALA A 168 11.18 -10.99 -7.16
N ILE A 169 11.98 -10.32 -7.98
CA ILE A 169 13.40 -10.66 -8.18
C ILE A 169 14.16 -10.51 -6.86
N LYS A 170 14.01 -9.38 -6.16
CA LYS A 170 14.66 -9.16 -4.87
C LYS A 170 14.32 -10.27 -3.88
N LEU A 171 13.04 -10.57 -3.70
CA LEU A 171 12.59 -11.62 -2.80
C LEU A 171 13.17 -12.99 -3.20
N ARG A 172 13.12 -13.35 -4.49
CA ARG A 172 13.69 -14.62 -4.95
C ARG A 172 15.18 -14.71 -4.69
N SER A 173 15.94 -13.66 -5.04
CA SER A 173 17.39 -13.62 -4.84
C SER A 173 17.74 -13.76 -3.36
N GLU A 174 17.12 -12.98 -2.48
CA GLU A 174 17.42 -13.03 -1.05
C GLU A 174 17.03 -14.37 -0.40
N LEU A 175 15.98 -15.05 -0.88
CA LEU A 175 15.66 -16.41 -0.42
C LEU A 175 16.65 -17.47 -0.92
N ARG A 176 17.23 -17.29 -2.12
CA ARG A 176 18.24 -18.20 -2.68
C ARG A 176 19.62 -17.97 -2.05
N ASP A 177 20.03 -16.72 -1.87
CA ASP A 177 21.34 -16.34 -1.31
C ASP A 177 21.55 -16.86 0.11
N GLU A 178 20.47 -17.06 0.86
CA GLU A 178 20.51 -17.60 2.21
C GLU A 178 20.35 -19.13 2.28
N ASP A 179 20.39 -19.82 1.13
CA ASP A 179 20.22 -21.28 1.01
C ASP A 179 19.00 -21.80 1.79
N HIS A 180 17.93 -21.00 1.84
CA HIS A 180 16.79 -21.32 2.69
C HIS A 180 16.17 -22.64 2.19
N PRO A 181 15.99 -23.66 3.05
CA PRO A 181 15.66 -25.02 2.62
C PRO A 181 14.33 -25.13 1.87
N LEU A 182 13.42 -24.18 2.15
CA LEU A 182 12.10 -24.10 1.52
C LEU A 182 12.06 -23.17 0.29
N ALA A 183 13.15 -22.48 -0.09
CA ALA A 183 13.15 -21.48 -1.17
C ALA A 183 12.68 -22.05 -2.51
N ALA A 184 13.05 -23.28 -2.83
CA ALA A 184 12.62 -23.98 -4.05
C ALA A 184 11.13 -24.36 -4.05
N THR A 185 10.50 -24.42 -2.87
CA THR A 185 9.06 -24.77 -2.74
C THR A 185 8.16 -23.54 -2.84
N VAL A 186 8.74 -22.34 -2.88
CA VAL A 186 8.00 -21.08 -2.86
C VAL A 186 7.65 -20.62 -4.27
N LYS A 187 6.37 -20.31 -4.48
CA LYS A 187 5.85 -19.63 -5.67
C LYS A 187 5.79 -18.12 -5.44
N ILE A 188 6.29 -17.34 -6.40
CA ILE A 188 6.24 -15.88 -6.36
C ILE A 188 5.47 -15.39 -7.58
N HIS A 189 4.42 -14.60 -7.32
CA HIS A 189 3.56 -14.01 -8.33
C HIS A 189 3.71 -12.49 -8.35
N VAL A 190 3.76 -11.90 -9.54
CA VAL A 190 3.80 -10.44 -9.73
C VAL A 190 2.43 -9.93 -10.19
N LEU A 191 1.83 -9.05 -9.38
CA LEU A 191 0.45 -8.56 -9.58
C LEU A 191 0.29 -7.64 -10.80
N ASP A 192 1.33 -6.87 -11.17
CA ASP A 192 1.29 -6.04 -12.39
C ASP A 192 1.35 -6.85 -13.70
N GLY A 193 1.67 -8.14 -13.59
CA GLY A 193 1.90 -9.03 -14.72
C GLY A 193 3.19 -8.72 -15.47
N LEU A 194 3.11 -8.82 -16.80
CA LEU A 194 4.22 -8.62 -17.71
C LEU A 194 4.15 -7.22 -18.34
N LEU A 195 4.68 -6.21 -17.65
CA LEU A 195 4.73 -4.84 -18.17
C LEU A 195 5.46 -4.75 -19.51
N ALA A 196 5.11 -3.75 -20.33
CA ALA A 196 5.60 -3.62 -21.71
C ALA A 196 7.13 -3.60 -21.84
N HIS A 197 7.82 -2.98 -20.88
CA HIS A 197 9.28 -2.85 -20.86
C HIS A 197 10.00 -4.04 -20.19
N VAL A 198 9.25 -4.99 -19.62
CA VAL A 198 9.82 -6.18 -18.98
C VAL A 198 9.85 -7.31 -20.00
N GLU A 199 11.04 -7.85 -20.24
CA GLU A 199 11.22 -9.03 -21.10
C GLU A 199 10.73 -10.30 -20.38
N PRO A 200 9.91 -11.17 -21.02
CA PRO A 200 9.41 -12.40 -20.41
C PRO A 200 10.49 -13.28 -19.78
N ARG A 201 11.66 -13.37 -20.43
CA ARG A 201 12.80 -14.18 -19.96
C ARG A 201 13.24 -13.84 -18.53
N VAL A 202 13.08 -12.57 -18.12
CA VAL A 202 13.45 -12.10 -16.79
C VAL A 202 12.58 -12.77 -15.72
N LEU A 203 11.29 -12.97 -15.97
CA LEU A 203 10.42 -13.67 -15.00
C LEU A 203 10.75 -15.16 -14.95
N VAL A 204 11.04 -15.78 -16.10
CA VAL A 204 11.40 -17.21 -16.20
C VAL A 204 12.71 -17.50 -15.46
N GLU A 205 13.75 -16.69 -15.64
CA GLU A 205 15.06 -16.86 -15.00
C GLU A 205 14.98 -16.89 -13.46
N TYR A 206 14.06 -16.12 -12.89
CA TYR A 206 13.86 -16.01 -11.44
C TYR A 206 12.70 -16.87 -10.92
N ASP A 207 12.12 -17.76 -11.75
CA ASP A 207 10.99 -18.61 -11.36
C ASP A 207 9.83 -17.77 -10.75
N ILE A 208 9.39 -16.78 -11.52
CA ILE A 208 8.29 -15.85 -11.18
C ILE A 208 7.17 -16.03 -12.20
N SER A 209 5.95 -16.24 -11.73
CA SER A 209 4.77 -16.32 -12.61
C SER A 209 4.01 -14.99 -12.64
N PRO A 210 3.68 -14.44 -13.82
CA PRO A 210 2.91 -13.20 -13.90
C PRO A 210 1.43 -13.42 -13.63
N VAL A 211 0.81 -12.42 -13.00
CA VAL A 211 -0.64 -12.20 -13.05
C VAL A 211 -0.96 -11.38 -14.30
N LEU A 212 -1.48 -12.01 -15.34
CA LEU A 212 -1.74 -11.37 -16.63
C LEU A 212 -3.03 -10.56 -16.57
N ASN A 213 -2.90 -9.25 -16.76
CA ASN A 213 -3.99 -8.28 -16.61
C ASN A 213 -4.61 -7.83 -17.94
N SER A 214 -4.04 -8.22 -19.08
CA SER A 214 -4.56 -7.85 -20.40
C SER A 214 -4.24 -8.88 -21.48
N PRO A 215 -5.01 -8.93 -22.59
CA PRO A 215 -4.72 -9.82 -23.72
C PRO A 215 -3.31 -9.62 -24.28
N ALA A 216 -2.80 -8.39 -24.29
CA ALA A 216 -1.45 -8.09 -24.76
C ALA A 216 -0.36 -8.71 -23.87
N GLN A 217 -0.53 -8.67 -22.55
CA GLN A 217 0.39 -9.35 -21.63
C GLN A 217 0.33 -10.87 -21.84
N ALA A 218 -0.88 -11.43 -21.95
CA ALA A 218 -1.09 -12.85 -22.15
C ALA A 218 -0.49 -13.36 -23.45
N LYS A 219 -0.66 -12.63 -24.55
CA LYS A 219 -0.05 -12.97 -25.83
C LYS A 219 1.48 -13.00 -25.73
N ARG A 220 2.09 -11.94 -25.16
CA ARG A 220 3.55 -11.89 -25.00
C ARG A 220 4.11 -13.03 -24.15
N TRP A 221 3.39 -13.43 -23.11
CA TRP A 221 3.76 -14.58 -22.28
C TRP A 221 3.66 -15.89 -23.05
N SER A 222 2.55 -16.09 -23.78
CA SER A 222 2.34 -17.26 -24.65
C SER A 222 3.38 -17.37 -25.77
N ASP A 223 3.68 -16.27 -26.46
CA ASP A 223 4.69 -16.22 -27.53
C ASP A 223 6.08 -16.62 -27.00
N HIS A 224 6.41 -16.20 -25.78
CA HIS A 224 7.66 -16.61 -25.14
C HIS A 224 7.66 -18.09 -24.75
N ALA A 225 6.52 -18.59 -24.23
CA ALA A 225 6.37 -19.98 -23.83
C ALA A 225 6.58 -20.98 -24.97
N ALA A 226 6.29 -20.60 -26.22
CA ALA A 226 6.59 -21.43 -27.40
C ALA A 226 8.09 -21.79 -27.53
N ASN A 227 8.98 -21.01 -26.91
CA ASN A 227 10.42 -21.27 -26.88
C ASN A 227 10.87 -21.95 -25.56
N SER A 228 9.96 -22.28 -24.65
CA SER A 228 10.26 -23.00 -23.42
C SER A 228 10.34 -24.52 -23.68
N PRO A 229 11.06 -25.30 -22.86
CA PRO A 229 11.16 -26.75 -23.03
C PRO A 229 9.81 -27.49 -23.03
N THR A 230 8.81 -26.95 -22.33
CA THR A 230 7.46 -27.54 -22.22
C THR A 230 6.49 -26.94 -23.25
N GLY A 231 6.88 -25.90 -23.98
CA GLY A 231 5.99 -25.09 -24.81
C GLY A 231 4.95 -24.29 -24.01
N LYS A 232 5.00 -24.33 -22.68
CA LYS A 232 4.03 -23.70 -21.77
C LYS A 232 4.72 -22.99 -20.62
N LEU A 233 4.10 -21.94 -20.10
CA LEU A 233 4.59 -21.24 -18.91
C LEU A 233 3.45 -20.95 -17.93
N PRO A 234 3.67 -21.14 -16.61
CA PRO A 234 2.66 -20.90 -15.60
C PRO A 234 2.31 -19.42 -15.51
N CYS A 235 1.01 -19.14 -15.42
CA CYS A 235 0.49 -17.79 -15.20
C CYS A 235 -0.79 -17.84 -14.37
N ILE A 236 -1.20 -16.66 -13.92
CA ILE A 236 -2.54 -16.39 -13.37
C ILE A 236 -3.23 -15.42 -14.33
N LEU A 237 -4.49 -15.67 -14.68
CA LEU A 237 -5.29 -14.68 -15.42
C LEU A 237 -6.11 -13.85 -14.43
N GLN A 238 -6.07 -12.52 -14.57
CA GLN A 238 -6.90 -11.62 -13.79
C GLN A 238 -8.02 -11.04 -14.65
N PHE A 239 -9.24 -11.08 -14.12
CA PHE A 239 -10.42 -10.51 -14.74
C PHE A 239 -11.03 -9.42 -13.86
N ASP A 240 -11.51 -8.36 -14.49
CA ASP A 240 -12.23 -7.30 -13.79
C ASP A 240 -13.70 -7.68 -13.61
N THR A 241 -14.15 -7.72 -12.37
CA THR A 241 -15.55 -8.02 -12.03
C THR A 241 -16.32 -6.80 -11.54
N GLY A 242 -15.69 -5.62 -11.50
CA GLY A 242 -16.31 -4.36 -11.08
C GLY A 242 -15.41 -3.41 -10.31
N MET A 243 -14.12 -3.72 -10.11
CA MET A 243 -13.19 -2.79 -9.46
C MET A 243 -12.68 -1.73 -10.44
N ASN A 244 -12.67 -2.01 -11.75
CA ASN A 244 -12.22 -1.11 -12.82
C ASN A 244 -10.79 -0.60 -12.62
N ARG A 245 -9.87 -1.49 -12.22
CA ARG A 245 -8.47 -1.15 -11.89
C ARG A 245 -7.46 -1.99 -12.65
N ALA A 246 -7.63 -3.31 -12.61
CA ALA A 246 -6.69 -4.28 -13.16
C ALA A 246 -7.42 -5.59 -13.47
N GLY A 247 -7.02 -6.23 -14.58
CA GLY A 247 -7.66 -7.42 -15.12
C GLY A 247 -8.35 -7.13 -16.45
N MET A 248 -8.59 -8.19 -17.20
CA MET A 248 -9.29 -8.13 -18.47
C MET A 248 -10.76 -7.78 -18.23
N THR A 249 -11.27 -6.87 -19.05
CA THR A 249 -12.70 -6.55 -19.09
C THR A 249 -13.52 -7.76 -19.54
N GLU A 250 -14.84 -7.70 -19.34
CA GLU A 250 -15.76 -8.76 -19.79
C GLU A 250 -15.61 -9.05 -21.29
N ALA A 251 -15.58 -8.02 -22.14
CA ALA A 251 -15.41 -8.19 -23.59
C ALA A 251 -14.05 -8.83 -23.97
N GLU A 252 -12.98 -8.47 -23.28
CA GLU A 252 -11.66 -9.08 -23.48
C GLU A 252 -11.64 -10.54 -23.01
N ALA A 253 -12.32 -10.85 -21.90
CA ALA A 253 -12.46 -12.20 -21.37
C ALA A 253 -13.25 -13.08 -22.35
N GLU A 254 -14.39 -12.61 -22.85
CA GLU A 254 -15.19 -13.31 -23.87
C GLU A 254 -14.37 -13.62 -25.12
N THR A 255 -13.63 -12.62 -25.61
CA THR A 255 -12.75 -12.77 -26.77
C THR A 255 -11.67 -13.82 -26.51
N MET A 256 -10.99 -13.73 -25.36
CA MET A 256 -9.95 -14.69 -24.98
C MET A 256 -10.50 -16.11 -24.83
N ILE A 257 -11.67 -16.26 -24.22
CA ILE A 257 -12.35 -17.55 -24.03
C ILE A 257 -12.72 -18.17 -25.38
N ALA A 258 -13.26 -17.39 -26.32
CA ALA A 258 -13.57 -17.85 -27.66
C ALA A 258 -12.31 -18.33 -28.41
N GLN A 259 -11.20 -17.61 -28.25
CA GLN A 259 -9.90 -17.96 -28.82
C GLN A 259 -9.34 -19.26 -28.21
N LEU A 260 -9.39 -19.40 -26.87
CA LEU A 260 -8.95 -20.61 -26.16
C LEU A 260 -9.78 -21.86 -26.52
N ARG A 261 -11.07 -21.69 -26.83
CA ARG A 261 -11.97 -22.79 -27.24
C ARG A 261 -11.89 -23.13 -28.73
N GLY A 262 -11.16 -22.32 -29.51
CA GLY A 262 -11.11 -22.46 -30.96
C GLY A 262 -12.44 -22.19 -31.68
N THR A 263 -13.36 -21.49 -31.01
CA THR A 263 -14.66 -21.07 -31.56
C THR A 263 -14.64 -19.65 -32.11
N ALA A 264 -13.49 -18.98 -32.06
CA ALA A 264 -13.31 -17.67 -32.66
C ALA A 264 -13.15 -17.77 -34.18
N GLY A 265 -13.72 -16.81 -34.91
CA GLY A 265 -13.50 -16.68 -36.36
C GLY A 265 -12.06 -16.23 -36.67
N PRO A 266 -11.61 -16.32 -37.94
CA PRO A 266 -10.31 -15.79 -38.34
C PRO A 266 -10.23 -14.28 -38.07
N ASP A 267 -9.06 -13.80 -37.66
CA ASP A 267 -8.80 -12.37 -37.55
C ASP A 267 -8.77 -11.70 -38.94
N ALA A 268 -8.74 -10.37 -38.97
CA ALA A 268 -8.65 -9.60 -40.21
C ALA A 268 -7.41 -9.94 -41.07
N ALA A 269 -6.41 -10.64 -40.49
CA ALA A 269 -5.19 -11.07 -41.15
C ALA A 269 -5.21 -12.55 -41.58
N GLY A 270 -6.32 -13.29 -41.37
CA GLY A 270 -6.49 -14.67 -41.82
C GLY A 270 -5.67 -15.71 -41.05
N SER A 271 -5.14 -15.36 -39.88
CA SER A 271 -4.40 -16.30 -39.03
C SER A 271 -5.35 -17.15 -38.19
N LEU A 272 -5.00 -18.43 -37.95
CA LEU A 272 -5.78 -19.31 -37.08
C LEU A 272 -5.65 -18.79 -35.64
N GLU A 273 -6.68 -18.11 -35.13
CA GLU A 273 -6.71 -17.55 -33.77
C GLU A 273 -6.57 -18.61 -32.66
N GLN A 274 -6.75 -19.89 -32.99
CA GLN A 274 -6.74 -21.06 -32.10
C GLN A 274 -5.44 -21.23 -31.29
N GLU A 275 -4.31 -20.68 -31.74
CA GLU A 275 -3.02 -20.87 -31.08
C GLU A 275 -2.53 -19.66 -30.26
N ARG A 276 -3.29 -18.55 -30.24
CA ARG A 276 -2.84 -17.25 -29.69
C ARG A 276 -2.37 -17.34 -28.23
N TYR A 277 -2.96 -18.25 -27.46
CA TYR A 277 -2.70 -18.42 -26.03
C TYR A 277 -2.31 -19.88 -25.67
N ALA A 278 -1.91 -20.68 -26.65
CA ALA A 278 -1.60 -22.11 -26.44
C ALA A 278 -0.44 -22.36 -25.46
N GLY A 279 0.45 -21.37 -25.32
CA GLY A 279 1.59 -21.41 -24.39
C GLY A 279 1.25 -21.03 -22.95
N LEU A 280 0.00 -20.70 -22.63
CA LEU A 280 -0.41 -20.38 -21.27
C LEU A 280 -0.73 -21.65 -20.47
N GLU A 281 -0.01 -21.86 -19.37
CA GLU A 281 -0.43 -22.77 -18.32
C GLU A 281 -1.18 -21.97 -17.24
N VAL A 282 -2.49 -21.87 -17.40
CA VAL A 282 -3.35 -21.11 -16.47
C VAL A 282 -3.51 -21.89 -15.17
N THR A 283 -2.68 -21.56 -14.18
CA THR A 283 -2.70 -22.21 -12.86
C THR A 283 -3.87 -21.71 -12.01
N HIS A 284 -4.20 -20.42 -12.14
CA HIS A 284 -5.30 -19.79 -11.44
C HIS A 284 -5.98 -18.76 -12.34
N ILE A 285 -7.26 -18.52 -12.07
CA ILE A 285 -7.91 -17.26 -12.44
C ILE A 285 -8.27 -16.49 -11.16
N MET A 286 -8.27 -15.15 -11.27
CA MET A 286 -8.55 -14.32 -10.11
C MET A 286 -9.26 -13.01 -10.45
N THR A 287 -9.86 -12.42 -9.42
CA THR A 287 -10.38 -11.05 -9.45
C THR A 287 -10.14 -10.37 -8.09
N HIS A 288 -10.54 -9.11 -7.95
CA HIS A 288 -10.41 -8.34 -6.71
C HIS A 288 -11.73 -7.65 -6.34
N LEU A 289 -12.17 -7.85 -5.10
CA LEU A 289 -13.38 -7.20 -4.58
C LEU A 289 -13.12 -5.72 -4.32
N ALA A 290 -14.08 -4.87 -4.68
CA ALA A 290 -14.02 -3.43 -4.44
C ALA A 290 -14.48 -3.06 -3.03
N LYS A 291 -15.45 -3.79 -2.47
CA LYS A 291 -16.18 -3.46 -1.24
C LYS A 291 -16.20 -4.59 -0.22
N ALA A 292 -15.11 -5.37 -0.12
CA ALA A 292 -15.01 -6.43 0.89
C ALA A 292 -15.00 -5.87 2.32
N GLY A 293 -14.47 -4.67 2.54
CA GLY A 293 -14.40 -4.01 3.84
C GLY A 293 -15.70 -3.34 4.31
N GLU A 294 -16.76 -3.33 3.50
CA GLU A 294 -18.07 -2.75 3.86
C GLU A 294 -19.06 -3.81 4.40
N ALA A 295 -18.56 -4.99 4.78
CA ALA A 295 -19.40 -6.09 5.24
C ALA A 295 -19.99 -5.79 6.63
N ALA A 296 -21.31 -5.93 6.74
CA ALA A 296 -22.02 -5.64 7.98
C ALA A 296 -21.69 -6.69 9.06
N PRO A 297 -21.49 -6.26 10.32
CA PRO A 297 -21.35 -7.19 11.44
C PRO A 297 -22.65 -7.99 11.61
N ARG A 298 -22.54 -9.25 12.06
CA ARG A 298 -23.70 -10.02 12.49
C ARG A 298 -24.07 -9.60 13.92
N PRO A 299 -25.29 -9.09 14.19
CA PRO A 299 -25.69 -8.65 15.52
C PRO A 299 -25.51 -9.76 16.56
N GLY A 300 -24.82 -9.47 17.66
CA GLY A 300 -24.62 -10.40 18.78
C GLY A 300 -23.44 -11.37 18.63
N GLU A 301 -22.65 -11.28 17.56
CA GLU A 301 -21.44 -12.09 17.38
C GLU A 301 -20.15 -11.31 17.72
N GLY A 302 -19.07 -12.05 18.00
CA GLY A 302 -17.77 -11.47 18.34
C GLY A 302 -17.06 -10.80 17.17
N ASN A 303 -16.02 -10.01 17.46
CA ASN A 303 -15.24 -9.25 16.49
C ASN A 303 -14.59 -10.09 15.38
N ASP A 304 -14.36 -11.37 15.61
CA ASP A 304 -13.76 -12.29 14.65
C ASP A 304 -14.79 -13.13 13.88
N ALA A 305 -16.08 -12.88 14.07
CA ALA A 305 -17.15 -13.59 13.38
C ALA A 305 -17.11 -13.38 11.86
N THR A 306 -17.55 -14.41 11.13
CA THR A 306 -17.82 -14.28 9.68
C THR A 306 -18.89 -13.20 9.46
N ARG A 307 -18.70 -12.33 8.47
CA ARG A 307 -19.64 -11.27 8.09
C ARG A 307 -20.28 -11.58 6.74
N GLN A 308 -21.50 -11.09 6.55
CA GLN A 308 -22.19 -11.20 5.26
C GLN A 308 -21.68 -10.12 4.31
N ALA A 309 -21.28 -10.52 3.11
CA ALA A 309 -20.81 -9.57 2.12
C ALA A 309 -21.96 -8.73 1.56
N GLY A 310 -21.73 -7.43 1.35
CA GLY A 310 -22.72 -6.52 0.75
C GLY A 310 -22.99 -6.82 -0.73
N GLU A 311 -24.05 -6.21 -1.27
CA GLU A 311 -24.58 -6.46 -2.62
C GLU A 311 -23.53 -6.34 -3.73
N THR A 312 -22.65 -5.32 -3.66
CA THR A 312 -21.58 -5.15 -4.66
C THR A 312 -20.62 -6.34 -4.68
N SER A 313 -20.19 -6.83 -3.51
CA SER A 313 -19.28 -7.97 -3.41
C SER A 313 -19.96 -9.26 -3.89
N GLN A 314 -21.25 -9.45 -3.58
CA GLN A 314 -22.04 -10.57 -4.09
C GLN A 314 -22.17 -10.54 -5.63
N ALA A 315 -22.42 -9.36 -6.21
CA ALA A 315 -22.48 -9.21 -7.67
C ALA A 315 -21.12 -9.51 -8.34
N GLN A 316 -20.01 -9.09 -7.73
CA GLN A 316 -18.67 -9.44 -8.22
C GLN A 316 -18.40 -10.95 -8.15
N LEU A 317 -18.84 -11.61 -7.08
CA LEU A 317 -18.74 -13.07 -6.93
C LEU A 317 -19.50 -13.79 -8.04
N ALA A 318 -20.76 -13.40 -8.31
CA ALA A 318 -21.55 -14.03 -9.37
C ALA A 318 -20.91 -13.90 -10.76
N ARG A 319 -20.37 -12.72 -11.10
CA ARG A 319 -19.62 -12.52 -12.36
C ARG A 319 -18.37 -13.39 -12.43
N PHE A 320 -17.64 -13.49 -11.32
CA PHE A 320 -16.45 -14.33 -11.23
C PHE A 320 -16.79 -15.82 -11.41
N GLU A 321 -17.90 -16.30 -10.84
CA GLU A 321 -18.34 -17.68 -10.98
C GLU A 321 -18.70 -18.05 -12.42
N THR A 322 -19.29 -17.13 -13.19
CA THR A 322 -19.47 -17.31 -14.64
C THR A 322 -18.13 -17.53 -15.34
N LEU A 323 -17.13 -16.70 -15.05
CA LEU A 323 -15.79 -16.84 -15.63
C LEU A 323 -15.14 -18.18 -15.24
N CYS A 324 -15.29 -18.64 -13.99
CA CYS A 324 -14.75 -19.91 -13.50
C CYS A 324 -15.21 -21.11 -14.33
N GLN A 325 -16.44 -21.11 -14.86
CA GLN A 325 -16.97 -22.19 -15.70
C GLN A 325 -16.18 -22.38 -17.00
N HIS A 326 -15.45 -21.35 -17.45
CA HIS A 326 -14.60 -21.42 -18.63
C HIS A 326 -13.19 -21.95 -18.36
N PHE A 327 -12.79 -22.04 -17.09
CA PHE A 327 -11.45 -22.46 -16.67
C PHE A 327 -11.48 -23.60 -15.64
N PRO A 328 -12.11 -24.76 -15.94
CA PRO A 328 -12.36 -25.82 -14.95
C PRO A 328 -11.10 -26.50 -14.38
N GLN A 329 -9.95 -26.30 -15.01
CA GLN A 329 -8.65 -26.83 -14.56
C GLN A 329 -7.86 -25.82 -13.71
N ALA A 330 -8.24 -24.55 -13.75
CA ALA A 330 -7.57 -23.50 -12.98
C ALA A 330 -8.19 -23.40 -11.59
N LYS A 331 -7.36 -23.10 -10.59
CA LYS A 331 -7.84 -22.73 -9.26
C LYS A 331 -8.44 -21.32 -9.28
N HIS A 332 -9.39 -21.05 -8.38
CA HIS A 332 -10.12 -19.81 -8.32
C HIS A 332 -9.71 -18.97 -7.10
N SER A 333 -9.43 -17.69 -7.30
CA SER A 333 -9.04 -16.78 -6.21
C SER A 333 -9.75 -15.43 -6.31
N ILE A 334 -10.75 -15.20 -5.46
CA ILE A 334 -11.45 -13.91 -5.36
C ILE A 334 -10.98 -13.11 -4.14
N GLY A 335 -10.67 -13.79 -3.04
CA GLY A 335 -10.46 -13.19 -1.74
C GLY A 335 -9.13 -12.46 -1.55
N ALA A 336 -9.18 -11.37 -0.77
CA ALA A 336 -8.02 -10.71 -0.18
C ALA A 336 -8.19 -10.65 1.36
N SER A 337 -7.55 -9.71 2.05
CA SER A 337 -7.51 -9.65 3.53
C SER A 337 -8.89 -9.71 4.21
N SER A 338 -9.81 -8.76 3.91
CA SER A 338 -11.13 -8.73 4.57
C SER A 338 -11.97 -9.96 4.23
N THR A 339 -11.70 -10.61 3.09
CA THR A 339 -12.40 -11.81 2.66
C THR A 339 -12.22 -13.00 3.59
N VAL A 340 -11.12 -13.05 4.36
CA VAL A 340 -10.89 -14.06 5.42
C VAL A 340 -12.05 -14.09 6.43
N PHE A 341 -12.73 -12.97 6.62
CA PHE A 341 -13.84 -12.82 7.55
C PHE A 341 -15.20 -12.75 6.83
N LEU A 342 -15.27 -13.11 5.54
CA LEU A 342 -16.54 -13.20 4.81
C LEU A 342 -17.03 -14.65 4.74
N GLU A 343 -18.22 -14.82 4.17
CA GLU A 343 -18.84 -16.13 3.98
C GLU A 343 -17.94 -17.06 3.13
N PRO A 344 -17.93 -18.38 3.38
CA PRO A 344 -17.02 -19.33 2.71
C PRO A 344 -17.06 -19.30 1.17
N ALA A 345 -18.17 -18.87 0.57
CA ALA A 345 -18.31 -18.70 -0.88
C ALA A 345 -17.23 -17.78 -1.49
N PHE A 346 -16.70 -16.84 -0.70
CA PHE A 346 -15.65 -15.91 -1.11
C PHE A 346 -14.22 -16.43 -0.90
N HIS A 347 -14.03 -17.59 -0.28
CA HIS A 347 -12.69 -18.14 -0.05
C HIS A 347 -12.14 -18.86 -1.29
N LYS A 348 -13.02 -19.57 -2.04
CA LYS A 348 -12.67 -20.35 -3.23
C LYS A 348 -11.46 -21.26 -2.97
N ASP A 349 -10.50 -21.37 -3.89
CA ASP A 349 -9.33 -22.24 -3.75
C ASP A 349 -8.13 -21.55 -3.10
N MET A 350 -8.11 -20.20 -3.09
CA MET A 350 -7.01 -19.42 -2.51
C MET A 350 -7.46 -18.03 -2.08
N VAL A 351 -7.07 -17.62 -0.87
CA VAL A 351 -7.23 -16.24 -0.37
C VAL A 351 -5.86 -15.57 -0.25
N ARG A 352 -5.75 -14.37 -0.79
CA ARG A 352 -4.52 -13.58 -0.80
C ARG A 352 -4.50 -12.62 0.38
N MET A 353 -4.04 -13.11 1.53
CA MET A 353 -3.96 -12.33 2.77
C MET A 353 -2.86 -11.26 2.66
N GLY A 354 -3.11 -10.05 3.14
CA GLY A 354 -2.11 -8.99 3.25
C GLY A 354 -2.24 -8.33 4.61
N GLY A 355 -3.04 -7.26 4.68
CA GLY A 355 -3.41 -6.57 5.93
C GLY A 355 -3.76 -7.50 7.11
N THR A 356 -4.36 -8.67 6.86
CA THR A 356 -4.66 -9.69 7.89
C THR A 356 -3.46 -10.04 8.76
N PHE A 357 -2.36 -10.53 8.17
CA PHE A 357 -1.18 -10.90 8.97
C PHE A 357 -0.34 -9.70 9.39
N HIS A 358 -0.58 -8.52 8.83
CA HIS A 358 0.01 -7.27 9.32
C HIS A 358 -0.78 -6.65 10.49
N GLY A 359 -1.88 -7.27 10.95
CA GLY A 359 -2.68 -6.78 12.06
C GLY A 359 -3.58 -5.58 11.74
N GLN A 360 -3.79 -5.29 10.46
CA GLN A 360 -4.68 -4.21 10.02
C GLN A 360 -6.14 -4.62 10.16
N ALA A 361 -7.00 -3.70 10.60
CA ALA A 361 -8.41 -4.00 10.76
C ALA A 361 -9.04 -4.45 9.43
N PRO A 362 -9.76 -5.59 9.40
CA PRO A 362 -10.45 -6.04 8.19
C PRO A 362 -11.65 -5.14 7.84
N PHE A 363 -12.20 -4.46 8.85
CA PHE A 363 -13.38 -3.61 8.80
C PHE A 363 -13.12 -2.35 9.66
N GLU A 364 -13.72 -2.24 10.85
CA GLU A 364 -13.57 -1.10 11.76
C GLU A 364 -12.40 -1.29 12.75
N ALA A 365 -11.65 -0.22 13.02
CA ALA A 365 -10.47 -0.24 13.90
C ALA A 365 -10.79 -0.77 15.32
N ASP A 366 -11.87 -0.29 15.92
CA ASP A 366 -12.27 -0.65 17.29
C ASP A 366 -12.72 -2.11 17.45
N THR A 367 -13.06 -2.77 16.34
CA THR A 367 -13.47 -4.18 16.34
C THR A 367 -12.41 -5.09 15.73
N ASN A 368 -11.16 -4.63 15.60
CA ASN A 368 -10.10 -5.40 14.98
C ASN A 368 -9.81 -6.71 15.75
N PRO A 369 -10.01 -7.90 15.14
CA PRO A 369 -9.77 -9.17 15.81
C PRO A 369 -8.30 -9.61 15.73
N LEU A 370 -7.42 -8.83 15.10
CA LEU A 370 -6.02 -9.19 14.84
C LEU A 370 -5.08 -8.55 15.86
N LEU A 371 -3.95 -9.19 16.10
CA LEU A 371 -2.93 -8.71 17.02
C LEU A 371 -2.13 -7.56 16.40
N PRO A 372 -1.74 -6.53 17.17
CA PRO A 372 -0.83 -5.51 16.69
C PRO A 372 0.54 -6.12 16.36
N THR A 373 1.11 -5.73 15.24
CA THR A 373 2.37 -6.30 14.73
C THR A 373 3.53 -5.33 14.78
N ILE A 374 3.27 -4.05 15.11
CA ILE A 374 4.30 -3.02 15.14
C ILE A 374 4.18 -2.11 16.35
N THR A 375 5.33 -1.65 16.82
CA THR A 375 5.46 -0.62 17.85
C THR A 375 6.44 0.44 17.34
N LEU A 376 5.98 1.68 17.19
CA LEU A 376 6.80 2.83 16.79
C LEU A 376 7.03 3.73 18.00
N VAL A 377 8.29 3.89 18.38
CA VAL A 377 8.71 4.71 19.53
C VAL A 377 9.71 5.78 19.14
N THR A 378 9.64 6.90 19.84
CA THR A 378 10.60 8.02 19.81
C THR A 378 10.74 8.56 21.25
N SER A 379 11.27 9.77 21.42
CA SER A 379 11.41 10.43 22.71
C SER A 379 11.10 11.92 22.64
N LEU A 380 10.85 12.54 23.79
CA LEU A 380 10.81 14.00 23.89
C LEU A 380 12.21 14.56 23.59
N SER A 381 12.33 15.47 22.63
CA SER A 381 13.61 16.11 22.26
C SER A 381 13.79 17.50 22.83
N LYS A 382 12.69 18.24 23.04
CA LYS A 382 12.72 19.58 23.62
C LYS A 382 11.39 19.88 24.29
N ILE A 383 11.42 20.44 25.48
CA ILE A 383 10.24 20.84 26.22
C ILE A 383 10.25 22.37 26.35
N HIS A 384 9.11 23.00 26.09
CA HIS A 384 8.97 24.44 26.27
C HIS A 384 7.53 24.82 26.64
N GLN A 385 7.39 26.05 27.14
CA GLN A 385 6.10 26.60 27.50
C GLN A 385 5.61 27.52 26.37
N LEU A 386 4.39 27.30 25.89
CA LEU A 386 3.67 28.30 25.08
C LEU A 386 2.87 29.21 26.00
N LYS A 387 2.85 30.51 25.70
CA LYS A 387 1.94 31.47 26.31
C LYS A 387 0.60 31.49 25.60
N ALA A 388 -0.46 31.86 26.32
CA ALA A 388 -1.75 32.11 25.70
C ALA A 388 -1.62 33.08 24.52
N GLY A 389 -2.15 32.70 23.35
CA GLY A 389 -2.05 33.46 22.09
C GLY A 389 -0.84 33.12 21.22
N GLU A 390 0.14 32.36 21.70
CA GLU A 390 1.26 31.87 20.88
C GLU A 390 0.86 30.63 20.07
N GLY A 391 1.43 30.47 18.87
CA GLY A 391 1.23 29.29 18.04
C GLY A 391 2.50 28.47 17.85
N THR A 392 2.34 27.27 17.28
CA THR A 392 3.48 26.40 16.96
C THR A 392 3.38 25.77 15.56
N GLY A 393 4.54 25.44 15.00
CA GLY A 393 4.69 24.80 13.69
C GLY A 393 4.40 25.72 12.50
N TYR A 394 4.51 25.16 11.30
CA TYR A 394 4.32 25.90 10.06
C TYR A 394 2.89 26.46 9.94
N GLY A 395 2.81 27.76 9.68
CA GLY A 395 1.54 28.46 9.50
C GLY A 395 0.75 28.67 10.79
N LEU A 396 1.33 28.37 11.97
CA LEU A 396 0.72 28.56 13.29
C LEU A 396 -0.72 28.04 13.34
N ARG A 397 -0.93 26.82 12.82
CA ARG A 397 -2.26 26.19 12.72
C ARG A 397 -2.90 25.86 14.06
N PHE A 398 -2.11 25.96 15.13
CA PHE A 398 -2.56 25.89 16.49
C PHE A 398 -2.15 27.18 17.20
N THR A 399 -3.05 27.71 18.02
CA THR A 399 -2.81 28.82 18.93
C THR A 399 -3.19 28.37 20.33
N ALA A 400 -2.27 28.52 21.29
CA ALA A 400 -2.48 28.16 22.67
C ALA A 400 -3.59 29.01 23.28
N HIS A 401 -4.60 28.38 23.87
CA HIS A 401 -5.71 29.05 24.54
C HIS A 401 -5.38 29.46 25.99
N GLN A 402 -4.31 28.90 26.54
CA GLN A 402 -3.77 29.20 27.86
C GLN A 402 -2.26 28.96 27.85
N ASP A 403 -1.57 29.37 28.92
CA ASP A 403 -0.19 28.97 29.13
C ASP A 403 -0.12 27.45 29.28
N MET A 404 0.57 26.76 28.38
CA MET A 404 0.59 25.29 28.33
C MET A 404 1.98 24.71 28.00
N PRO A 405 2.37 23.59 28.64
CA PRO A 405 3.61 22.89 28.31
C PRO A 405 3.43 22.10 27.01
N VAL A 406 4.39 22.22 26.11
CA VAL A 406 4.45 21.44 24.88
C VAL A 406 5.83 20.80 24.75
N ALA A 407 5.91 19.74 23.95
CA ALA A 407 7.17 19.12 23.63
C ALA A 407 7.30 18.83 22.14
N THR A 408 8.54 18.89 21.66
CA THR A 408 8.89 18.43 20.33
C THR A 408 9.34 16.98 20.38
N ILE A 409 8.91 16.19 19.40
CA ILE A 409 9.42 14.84 19.12
C ILE A 409 10.18 14.86 17.79
N PRO A 410 11.31 14.13 17.67
CA PRO A 410 12.15 14.09 16.47
C PRO A 410 11.61 13.06 15.47
N LEU A 411 10.33 13.20 15.12
CA LEU A 411 9.66 12.37 14.13
C LEU A 411 8.76 13.27 13.28
N GLY A 412 9.00 13.31 11.96
CA GLY A 412 8.27 14.17 11.04
C GLY A 412 7.75 13.43 9.81
N TYR A 413 7.27 14.20 8.81
CA TYR A 413 6.70 13.59 7.61
C TYR A 413 7.72 12.90 6.70
N ALA A 414 9.02 13.21 6.83
CA ALA A 414 10.08 12.49 6.14
C ALA A 414 10.38 11.12 6.78
N ASP A 415 9.90 10.89 8.01
CA ASP A 415 10.01 9.62 8.73
C ASP A 415 8.74 8.77 8.60
N GLY A 416 7.68 9.33 7.99
CA GLY A 416 6.43 8.64 7.67
C GLY A 416 5.19 9.18 8.39
N LEU A 417 5.33 10.14 9.31
CA LEU A 417 4.17 10.74 9.95
C LEU A 417 3.31 11.56 8.97
N PRO A 418 1.98 11.53 9.10
CA PRO A 418 1.12 12.40 8.32
C PRO A 418 1.43 13.88 8.58
N ARG A 419 1.47 14.68 7.52
CA ARG A 419 1.71 16.13 7.63
C ARG A 419 0.61 16.83 8.44
N ARG A 420 -0.61 16.28 8.39
CA ARG A 420 -1.78 16.91 8.99
C ARG A 420 -2.19 16.30 10.33
N ALA A 421 -1.39 15.38 10.91
CA ALA A 421 -1.63 14.73 12.21
C ALA A 421 -2.57 15.55 13.12
N HIS A 422 -3.87 15.29 12.99
CA HIS A 422 -4.93 16.18 13.46
C HIS A 422 -5.15 16.04 14.97
N GLY A 423 -4.25 16.56 15.80
CA GLY A 423 -4.39 16.49 17.25
C GLY A 423 -5.28 17.56 17.90
N ASN A 424 -5.72 18.57 17.14
CA ASN A 424 -6.56 19.67 17.64
C ASN A 424 -7.66 20.09 16.63
N ALA A 425 -8.13 19.16 15.80
CA ALA A 425 -9.28 19.44 14.95
C ALA A 425 -10.51 19.70 15.83
N PRO A 426 -11.40 20.65 15.45
CA PRO A 426 -12.71 20.79 16.09
C PRO A 426 -13.42 19.43 16.19
N ALA A 427 -14.04 19.13 17.33
CA ALA A 427 -14.68 17.83 17.59
C ALA A 427 -15.80 17.48 16.58
N ASP A 428 -16.31 18.47 15.84
CA ASP A 428 -17.32 18.34 14.78
C ASP A 428 -16.73 18.02 13.39
N ALA A 429 -15.40 17.95 13.25
CA ALA A 429 -14.73 17.60 11.99
C ALA A 429 -14.91 16.12 11.58
N GLY A 430 -15.48 15.29 12.47
CA GLY A 430 -15.78 13.88 12.20
C GLY A 430 -14.57 12.94 12.09
N GLN A 431 -13.34 13.45 12.26
CA GLN A 431 -12.11 12.66 12.28
C GLN A 431 -11.61 12.50 13.72
N PRO A 432 -11.14 11.31 14.13
CA PRO A 432 -10.60 11.10 15.45
C PRO A 432 -9.31 11.92 15.66
N GLU A 433 -9.07 12.34 16.89
CA GLU A 433 -7.86 13.08 17.24
C GLU A 433 -6.59 12.21 17.08
N ALA A 434 -5.56 12.76 16.44
CA ALA A 434 -4.23 12.15 16.42
C ALA A 434 -3.45 12.49 17.70
N PHE A 435 -2.98 11.48 18.41
CA PHE A 435 -2.19 11.64 19.64
C PHE A 435 -1.05 10.62 19.73
N VAL A 436 -0.15 10.84 20.70
CA VAL A 436 0.87 9.88 21.13
C VAL A 436 0.71 9.54 22.60
N LEU A 437 1.40 8.51 23.07
CA LEU A 437 1.43 8.10 24.48
C LEU A 437 2.83 8.35 25.07
N VAL A 438 2.95 9.30 26.00
CA VAL A 438 4.16 9.50 26.81
C VAL A 438 4.25 8.39 27.86
N GLU A 439 5.42 7.76 27.98
CA GLU A 439 5.66 6.57 28.81
C GLU A 439 4.61 5.46 28.58
N GLY A 440 4.18 5.31 27.32
CA GLY A 440 3.22 4.27 26.91
C GLY A 440 1.82 4.41 27.54
N ARG A 441 1.52 5.51 28.24
CA ARG A 441 0.29 5.65 29.04
C ARG A 441 -0.39 7.01 28.91
N TYR A 442 0.36 8.11 28.91
CA TYR A 442 -0.24 9.44 29.01
C TYR A 442 -0.48 10.02 27.62
N ARG A 443 -1.76 10.18 27.25
CA ARG A 443 -2.16 10.79 25.97
C ARG A 443 -1.63 12.23 25.87
N ALA A 444 -0.97 12.50 24.75
CA ALA A 444 -0.45 13.80 24.37
C ALA A 444 -0.85 14.08 22.90
N PRO A 445 -1.86 14.94 22.66
CA PRO A 445 -2.31 15.28 21.31
C PRO A 445 -1.24 16.01 20.49
N PHE A 446 -1.25 15.85 19.17
CA PHE A 446 -0.40 16.66 18.28
C PHE A 446 -0.88 18.12 18.22
N VAL A 447 0.05 19.08 18.26
CA VAL A 447 -0.26 20.51 18.19
C VAL A 447 0.54 21.19 17.06
N GLY A 448 -0.16 21.97 16.23
CA GLY A 448 0.42 22.59 15.04
C GLY A 448 0.64 21.61 13.89
N ALA A 449 1.38 22.03 12.86
CA ALA A 449 1.67 21.19 11.71
C ALA A 449 2.94 20.35 11.91
N THR A 450 2.89 19.07 11.55
CA THR A 450 4.08 18.20 11.43
C THR A 450 5.08 18.81 10.43
N SER A 451 6.32 18.96 10.87
CA SER A 451 7.45 19.42 10.06
C SER A 451 8.17 18.23 9.40
N MET A 452 9.22 18.51 8.62
CA MET A 452 9.94 17.46 7.89
C MET A 452 10.50 16.39 8.81
N ASP A 453 11.13 16.81 9.91
CA ASP A 453 11.88 15.94 10.82
C ASP A 453 11.31 15.92 12.25
N MET A 454 10.27 16.70 12.54
CA MET A 454 9.80 16.94 13.90
C MET A 454 8.31 17.24 13.96
N SER A 455 7.70 16.94 15.12
CA SER A 455 6.31 17.26 15.46
C SER A 455 6.22 17.80 16.88
N THR A 456 5.16 18.55 17.19
CA THR A 456 4.92 19.07 18.55
C THR A 456 3.69 18.42 19.15
N ILE A 457 3.73 18.13 20.45
CA ILE A 457 2.66 17.51 21.22
C ILE A 457 2.35 18.32 22.48
N ASP A 458 1.10 18.27 22.94
CA ASP A 458 0.64 18.90 24.18
C ASP A 458 0.93 18.00 25.40
N LEU A 459 1.63 18.54 26.40
CA LEU A 459 1.97 17.84 27.64
C LEU A 459 1.06 18.20 28.82
N SER A 460 0.01 18.98 28.61
CA SER A 460 -0.86 19.49 29.68
C SER A 460 -1.48 18.38 30.54
N ALA A 461 -1.83 17.24 29.92
CA ALA A 461 -2.37 16.06 30.60
C ALA A 461 -1.30 15.06 31.08
N VAL A 462 -0.01 15.30 30.77
CA VAL A 462 1.11 14.43 31.12
C VAL A 462 1.68 14.86 32.48
N PRO A 463 1.94 13.95 33.43
CA PRO A 463 2.56 14.31 34.71
C PRO A 463 3.92 14.99 34.54
N LYS A 464 4.18 16.04 35.33
CA LYS A 464 5.43 16.81 35.30
C LYS A 464 6.69 15.97 35.50
N ALA A 465 6.59 14.82 36.17
CA ALA A 465 7.71 13.89 36.35
C ALA A 465 8.25 13.33 35.02
N PHE A 466 7.44 13.33 33.96
CA PHE A 466 7.82 12.88 32.61
C PHE A 466 8.12 14.05 31.66
N HIS A 467 8.17 15.29 32.18
CA HIS A 467 8.54 16.47 31.40
C HIS A 467 10.07 16.61 31.38
N HIS A 468 10.76 15.62 30.81
CA HIS A 468 12.20 15.71 30.56
C HIS A 468 12.56 15.18 29.17
N GLU A 469 13.65 15.69 28.61
CA GLU A 469 14.20 15.17 27.36
C GLU A 469 14.59 13.69 27.53
N GLY A 470 14.39 12.91 26.47
CA GLY A 470 14.60 11.46 26.48
C GLY A 470 13.43 10.64 27.03
N ALA A 471 12.39 11.25 27.65
CA ALA A 471 11.19 10.52 28.05
C ALA A 471 10.57 9.82 26.84
N ARG A 472 10.15 8.57 27.01
CA ARG A 472 9.72 7.70 25.91
C ARG A 472 8.37 8.15 25.38
N VAL A 473 8.23 8.15 24.06
CA VAL A 473 6.97 8.45 23.36
C VAL A 473 6.62 7.28 22.46
N THR A 474 5.47 6.66 22.72
CA THR A 474 4.90 5.63 21.86
C THR A 474 3.97 6.31 20.85
N VAL A 475 4.32 6.21 19.58
CA VAL A 475 3.57 6.78 18.45
C VAL A 475 2.57 5.74 17.94
N ILE A 476 3.00 4.49 17.76
CA ILE A 476 2.12 3.35 17.47
C ILE A 476 2.48 2.28 18.49
N GLY A 477 1.50 1.67 19.13
CA GLY A 477 1.75 0.62 20.11
C GLY A 477 0.65 0.51 21.16
N PRO A 478 0.77 -0.49 22.05
CA PRO A 478 -0.21 -0.70 23.10
C PRO A 478 -0.18 0.42 24.14
N HIS A 479 -1.29 0.57 24.86
CA HIS A 479 -1.33 1.39 26.07
C HIS A 479 -0.97 0.52 27.28
N GLU A 480 0.14 0.84 27.95
CA GLU A 480 0.76 -0.05 28.94
C GLU A 480 -0.08 -0.24 30.22
N ALA A 481 -0.98 0.71 30.53
CA ALA A 481 -1.93 0.58 31.64
C ALA A 481 -3.34 0.08 31.23
N GLY A 482 -3.47 -0.60 30.08
CA GLY A 482 -4.72 -1.26 29.67
C GLY A 482 -5.81 -0.34 29.10
N GLY A 483 -5.47 0.90 28.74
CA GLY A 483 -6.33 1.81 27.99
C GLY A 483 -6.29 1.56 26.48
N GLN A 484 -6.82 2.49 25.71
CA GLN A 484 -6.76 2.45 24.24
C GLN A 484 -5.32 2.70 23.77
N GLY A 485 -4.72 1.73 23.08
CA GLY A 485 -3.45 1.90 22.37
C GLY A 485 -3.60 2.70 21.07
N ILE A 486 -2.50 2.90 20.36
CA ILE A 486 -2.51 3.58 19.06
C ILE A 486 -2.18 2.56 17.97
N THR A 487 -3.11 2.35 17.05
CA THR A 487 -2.94 1.46 15.90
C THR A 487 -2.64 2.25 14.62
N PRO A 488 -2.11 1.61 13.58
CA PRO A 488 -2.04 2.24 12.26
C PRO A 488 -3.41 2.64 11.71
N ASP A 489 -4.46 1.87 12.03
CA ASP A 489 -5.84 2.18 11.63
C ASP A 489 -6.33 3.49 12.28
N HIS A 490 -6.02 3.73 13.56
CA HIS A 490 -6.34 4.99 14.25
C HIS A 490 -5.79 6.22 13.51
N PHE A 491 -4.53 6.16 13.07
CA PHE A 491 -3.94 7.22 12.26
C PHE A 491 -4.58 7.32 10.87
N GLY A 492 -4.90 6.18 10.26
CA GLY A 492 -5.65 6.10 9.02
C GLY A 492 -6.94 6.91 9.09
N ASP A 493 -7.75 6.63 10.10
CA ASP A 493 -9.03 7.30 10.34
C ASP A 493 -8.84 8.80 10.65
N SER A 494 -7.85 9.15 11.47
CA SER A 494 -7.58 10.56 11.85
C SER A 494 -7.16 11.45 10.69
N GLU A 495 -6.67 10.87 9.59
CA GLU A 495 -6.16 11.61 8.43
C GLU A 495 -7.00 11.39 7.16
N GLY A 496 -8.07 10.60 7.25
CA GLY A 496 -8.87 10.21 6.08
C GLY A 496 -8.11 9.33 5.09
N THR A 497 -7.25 8.44 5.60
CA THR A 497 -6.42 7.49 4.82
C THR A 497 -6.68 6.04 5.28
N ASN A 498 -5.65 5.18 5.32
CA ASN A 498 -5.74 3.82 5.84
C ASN A 498 -4.41 3.38 6.49
N ALA A 499 -4.46 2.31 7.28
CA ALA A 499 -3.29 1.75 7.96
C ALA A 499 -2.11 1.44 7.03
N SER A 500 -2.38 0.96 5.81
CA SER A 500 -1.34 0.61 4.85
C SER A 500 -0.55 1.83 4.38
N GLU A 501 -1.22 2.96 4.20
CA GLU A 501 -0.57 4.21 3.79
C GLU A 501 0.41 4.70 4.86
N LEU A 502 0.07 4.57 6.14
CA LEU A 502 1.00 4.91 7.21
C LEU A 502 2.23 3.98 7.22
N GLN A 503 2.01 2.66 7.24
CA GLN A 503 3.11 1.70 7.35
C GLN A 503 4.08 1.80 6.17
N THR A 504 3.56 1.96 4.94
CA THR A 504 4.39 2.09 3.73
C THR A 504 5.15 3.41 3.63
N LYS A 505 4.78 4.42 4.41
CA LYS A 505 5.49 5.71 4.47
C LYS A 505 6.60 5.74 5.50
N ILE A 506 6.68 4.76 6.41
CA ILE A 506 7.81 4.68 7.35
C ILE A 506 9.09 4.45 6.56
N THR A 507 9.99 5.44 6.60
CA THR A 507 11.18 5.44 5.75
C THR A 507 12.36 4.74 6.44
N SER A 508 13.45 4.55 5.69
CA SER A 508 14.70 3.99 6.23
C SER A 508 15.39 4.88 7.27
N ARG A 509 14.86 6.08 7.54
CA ARG A 509 15.32 6.96 8.63
C ARG A 509 14.88 6.47 10.00
N VAL A 510 13.82 5.67 10.07
CA VAL A 510 13.37 5.00 11.28
C VAL A 510 14.09 3.66 11.38
N ARG A 511 14.71 3.39 12.54
CA ARG A 511 15.40 2.11 12.76
C ARG A 511 14.37 1.00 12.82
N LYS A 512 14.52 -0.03 11.99
CA LYS A 512 13.66 -1.20 12.05
C LYS A 512 14.32 -2.30 12.87
N THR A 513 13.59 -2.87 13.80
CA THR A 513 14.00 -4.02 14.62
C THR A 513 12.93 -5.10 14.53
N TYR A 514 13.32 -6.37 14.76
CA TYR A 514 12.43 -7.51 14.67
C TYR A 514 12.48 -8.29 15.98
N THR A 515 11.32 -8.60 16.54
CA THR A 515 11.20 -9.49 17.70
C THR A 515 10.57 -10.81 17.29
N ASP A 516 11.15 -11.90 17.77
CA ASP A 516 10.74 -13.27 17.48
C ASP A 516 10.86 -14.08 18.79
N GLN A 517 9.76 -14.22 19.52
CA GLN A 517 9.65 -15.15 20.64
C GLN A 517 9.22 -16.50 20.06
N ALA A 518 10.23 -17.31 19.76
CA ALA A 518 10.09 -18.67 19.24
C ALA A 518 9.17 -19.55 20.10
#